data_AF-A0A6G1RIJ9-F1
#
_entry.id   AF-A0A6G1RIJ9-F1
#
_cell.length_a   1.000
_cell.length_b   1.000
_cell.length_c   1.000
_cell.angle_alpha   90.00
_cell.angle_beta   90.00
_cell.angle_gamma   90.00
#
_symmetry.space_group_name_H-M   'P 1'
#
loop_
_entity.id
_entity.type
_entity.pdbx_description
1 polymer ?
#
loop_
_entity_poly.entity_id
_entity_poly.type
_entity_poly.pdbx_seq_one_letter_code
_entity_poly.pdbx_strand_id
1 'polypeptide(L)'
;MEASVILPILKKKLAFLSGGKDRRSGLILTIPLCLEQTSMDELSVTLDYLLSIPSEKCKARGFTVIVDGRKSQWNVVKTVVLMLQNVVPAEVSLVCVVKPDEFWDKKVTHFCFWKEKDRLGFEVILVSANKLTRYIEPCQLTEDFGGTLTYDHMDWLNKRLVFEKFTKESTSLLDELALINNGSDKGTQQERDRSMDLNFLPSVDPEMVLQTGHELLSELQQRRFNGSDGGVSWSPMDDELLAQPQVMKLLDSLREQYTRYQEVCRQRSKRTQLEEIQQKVMQVVNWLEGPGSEQLRTQWGIGDSIRASQALQQKHEEIESQHSEWFAVYVELNQQIAALLNAGDEEDLVELKALQQQLSDVCYRQASQLEFRQNLLQAALEFHSVAQDVSFSL
;
A
#
# COMPACT_ATOMS: atom_id res chain seq x y z
N MET A 1 0.62 -22.87 3.91
CA MET A 1 -0.75 -23.18 3.43
C MET A 1 -1.64 -22.03 3.87
N GLU A 2 -2.41 -21.43 2.97
CA GLU A 2 -3.32 -20.31 3.31
C GLU A 2 -4.67 -20.83 3.79
N ALA A 3 -5.32 -20.15 4.74
CA ALA A 3 -6.68 -20.50 5.20
C ALA A 3 -7.71 -20.46 4.08
N SER A 4 -7.54 -19.54 3.11
CA SER A 4 -8.40 -19.42 1.93
C SER A 4 -8.50 -20.72 1.13
N VAL A 5 -7.39 -21.46 1.02
CA VAL A 5 -7.27 -22.70 0.24
C VAL A 5 -7.96 -23.87 0.94
N ILE A 6 -7.91 -23.92 2.27
CA ILE A 6 -8.49 -25.00 3.08
C ILE A 6 -9.75 -24.57 3.84
N LEU A 7 -10.37 -23.46 3.43
CA LEU A 7 -11.52 -22.88 4.10
C LEU A 7 -12.68 -23.87 4.32
N PRO A 8 -13.04 -24.75 3.36
CA PRO A 8 -14.10 -25.75 3.59
C PRO A 8 -13.76 -26.74 4.72
N ILE A 9 -12.48 -27.07 4.89
CA ILE A 9 -11.99 -27.95 5.96
C ILE A 9 -12.02 -27.21 7.30
N LEU A 10 -11.49 -25.98 7.34
CA LEU A 10 -11.46 -25.19 8.58
C LEU A 10 -12.87 -24.97 9.14
N LYS A 11 -13.87 -24.69 8.29
CA LYS A 11 -15.28 -24.52 8.70
C LYS A 11 -15.86 -25.73 9.46
N LYS A 12 -15.30 -26.93 9.30
CA LYS A 12 -15.73 -28.14 10.02
C LYS A 12 -15.31 -28.17 11.49
N LYS A 13 -14.46 -27.23 11.94
CA LYS A 13 -13.96 -27.13 13.33
C LYS A 13 -13.38 -28.46 13.84
N LEU A 14 -12.61 -29.17 12.99
CA LEU A 14 -11.98 -30.45 13.36
C LEU A 14 -10.95 -30.30 14.48
N ALA A 15 -10.27 -29.16 14.52
CA ALA A 15 -9.45 -28.71 15.62
C ALA A 15 -9.48 -27.18 15.69
N PHE A 16 -9.15 -26.59 16.84
CA PHE A 16 -9.05 -25.15 16.98
C PHE A 16 -8.09 -24.72 18.11
N LEU A 17 -7.48 -23.55 17.93
CA LEU A 17 -6.75 -22.84 18.97
C LEU A 17 -7.70 -21.83 19.62
N SER A 18 -8.01 -22.01 20.90
CA SER A 18 -8.92 -21.10 21.62
C SER A 18 -8.28 -19.76 21.98
N GLY A 19 -6.94 -19.67 21.93
CA GLY A 19 -6.16 -18.56 22.46
C GLY A 19 -5.81 -18.71 23.94
N GLY A 20 -6.36 -19.73 24.60
CA GLY A 20 -6.04 -20.08 25.98
C GLY A 20 -4.66 -20.71 26.14
N LYS A 21 -4.12 -20.61 27.35
CA LYS A 21 -2.83 -21.15 27.76
C LYS A 21 -2.95 -22.06 28.97
N ASP A 22 -2.10 -23.08 29.02
CA ASP A 22 -1.90 -23.84 30.25
C ASP A 22 -1.04 -23.06 31.26
N ARG A 23 -0.83 -23.64 32.45
CA ARG A 23 -0.03 -23.03 33.53
C ARG A 23 1.45 -22.81 33.18
N ARG A 24 1.95 -23.47 32.13
CA ARG A 24 3.32 -23.31 31.63
C ARG A 24 3.39 -22.27 30.50
N SER A 25 2.28 -21.58 30.23
CA SER A 25 2.13 -20.70 29.07
C SER A 25 2.22 -21.43 27.72
N GLY A 26 1.97 -22.74 27.70
CA GLY A 26 1.81 -23.53 26.49
C GLY A 26 0.43 -23.33 25.87
N LEU A 27 0.34 -23.39 24.53
CA LEU A 27 -0.90 -23.13 23.80
C LEU A 27 -1.90 -24.26 23.95
N ILE A 28 -3.19 -23.94 24.04
CA ILE A 28 -4.26 -24.93 24.10
C ILE A 28 -4.82 -25.18 22.71
N LEU A 29 -4.68 -26.43 22.24
CA LEU A 29 -5.27 -26.94 21.01
C LEU A 29 -6.40 -27.90 21.37
N THR A 30 -7.60 -27.69 20.83
CA THR A 30 -8.75 -28.56 21.11
C THR A 30 -9.17 -29.30 19.85
N ILE A 31 -9.40 -30.61 19.98
CA ILE A 31 -9.91 -31.52 18.94
C ILE A 31 -11.28 -32.04 19.41
N PRO A 32 -12.39 -31.39 19.00
CA PRO A 32 -13.73 -31.86 19.34
C PRO A 32 -14.13 -33.05 18.46
N LEU A 33 -14.15 -34.26 19.03
CA LEU A 33 -14.57 -35.44 18.27
C LEU A 33 -16.10 -35.59 18.32
N CYS A 34 -16.70 -35.80 17.16
CA CYS A 34 -18.13 -36.00 16.99
C CYS A 34 -18.43 -37.40 16.40
N LEU A 35 -19.69 -37.83 16.49
CA LEU A 35 -20.17 -39.14 16.00
C LEU A 35 -20.20 -39.21 14.47
N GLU A 36 -20.45 -38.08 13.81
CA GLU A 36 -20.36 -37.95 12.36
C GLU A 36 -18.87 -37.91 11.97
N GLN A 37 -18.46 -38.96 11.25
CA GLN A 37 -17.09 -39.42 11.03
C GLN A 37 -16.05 -38.29 10.86
N THR A 38 -15.10 -38.19 11.81
CA THR A 38 -13.91 -37.32 11.68
C THR A 38 -12.98 -37.87 10.60
N SER A 39 -12.81 -37.13 9.51
CA SER A 39 -11.80 -37.47 8.50
C SER A 39 -10.39 -37.21 9.06
N MET A 40 -9.57 -38.25 9.15
CA MET A 40 -8.20 -38.12 9.66
C MET A 40 -7.32 -37.30 8.74
N ASP A 41 -7.53 -37.38 7.42
CA ASP A 41 -6.79 -36.58 6.44
C ASP A 41 -7.11 -35.09 6.59
N GLU A 42 -8.39 -34.74 6.73
CA GLU A 42 -8.81 -33.35 6.94
C GLU A 42 -8.36 -32.83 8.32
N LEU A 43 -8.35 -33.68 9.35
CA LEU A 43 -7.79 -33.35 10.65
C LEU A 43 -6.28 -33.08 10.54
N SER A 44 -5.53 -33.89 9.77
CA SER A 44 -4.10 -33.66 9.52
C SER A 44 -3.87 -32.28 8.92
N VAL A 45 -4.61 -31.97 7.84
CA VAL A 45 -4.52 -30.68 7.16
C VAL A 45 -4.88 -29.52 8.10
N THR A 46 -5.89 -29.71 8.96
CA THR A 46 -6.28 -28.71 9.97
C THR A 46 -5.16 -28.48 10.98
N LEU A 47 -4.53 -29.55 11.48
CA LEU A 47 -3.44 -29.48 12.44
C LEU A 47 -2.20 -28.82 11.82
N ASP A 48 -1.80 -29.24 10.61
CA ASP A 48 -0.67 -28.66 9.89
C ASP A 48 -0.84 -27.14 9.72
N TYR A 49 -2.05 -26.69 9.37
CA TYR A 49 -2.36 -25.28 9.28
C TYR A 49 -2.30 -24.58 10.64
N LEU A 50 -3.01 -25.07 11.66
CA LEU A 50 -3.09 -24.41 12.97
C LEU A 50 -1.72 -24.33 13.66
N LEU A 51 -0.90 -25.38 13.54
CA LEU A 51 0.44 -25.44 14.12
C LEU A 51 1.44 -24.55 13.37
N SER A 52 1.15 -24.14 12.14
CA SER A 52 1.97 -23.17 11.42
C SER A 52 1.79 -21.72 11.90
N ILE A 53 0.71 -21.42 12.64
CA ILE A 53 0.35 -20.06 13.04
C ILE A 53 1.25 -19.52 14.18
N PRO A 54 1.46 -20.24 15.30
CA PRO A 54 2.25 -19.72 16.40
C PRO A 54 3.71 -19.48 16.01
N SER A 55 4.32 -18.46 16.61
CA SER A 55 5.76 -18.23 16.47
C SER A 55 6.58 -19.38 17.08
N GLU A 56 7.83 -19.53 16.64
CA GLU A 56 8.77 -20.50 17.24
C GLU A 56 8.95 -20.30 18.75
N LYS A 57 8.88 -19.05 19.24
CA LYS A 57 8.92 -18.73 20.67
C LYS A 57 7.72 -19.32 21.42
N CYS A 58 6.55 -19.33 20.81
CA CYS A 58 5.34 -19.90 21.39
C CYS A 58 5.37 -21.43 21.35
N LYS A 59 5.78 -21.99 20.21
CA LYS A 59 5.98 -23.44 20.03
C LYS A 59 6.95 -24.02 21.06
N ALA A 60 8.03 -23.31 21.40
CA ALA A 60 9.01 -23.73 22.40
C ALA A 60 8.44 -23.90 23.83
N ARG A 61 7.29 -23.28 24.14
CA ARG A 61 6.59 -23.48 25.43
C ARG A 61 5.72 -24.75 25.44
N GLY A 62 5.47 -25.26 24.24
CA GLY A 62 4.71 -26.45 23.96
C GLY A 62 3.20 -26.24 23.87
N PHE A 63 2.50 -27.33 23.60
CA PHE A 63 1.05 -27.40 23.49
C PHE A 63 0.46 -28.32 24.56
N THR A 64 -0.69 -27.91 25.09
CA THR A 64 -1.64 -28.80 25.75
C THR A 64 -2.77 -29.10 24.77
N VAL A 65 -2.93 -30.37 24.40
CA VAL A 65 -3.96 -30.81 23.45
C VAL A 65 -5.14 -31.41 24.20
N ILE A 66 -6.34 -30.88 24.01
CA ILE A 66 -7.58 -31.42 24.54
C ILE A 66 -8.25 -32.25 23.45
N VAL A 67 -8.39 -33.55 23.66
CA VAL A 67 -9.12 -34.45 22.76
C VAL A 67 -10.48 -34.74 23.39
N ASP A 68 -11.54 -34.11 22.89
CA ASP A 68 -12.89 -34.33 23.41
C ASP A 68 -13.51 -35.59 22.81
N GLY A 69 -13.32 -36.72 23.50
CA GLY A 69 -13.86 -38.01 23.12
C GLY A 69 -15.27 -38.28 23.63
N ARG A 70 -15.94 -37.32 24.30
CA ARG A 70 -17.26 -37.56 24.93
C ARG A 70 -18.32 -38.06 23.95
N LYS A 71 -18.26 -37.61 22.71
CA LYS A 71 -19.20 -37.95 21.64
C LYS A 71 -18.53 -38.79 20.53
N SER A 72 -17.52 -39.59 20.84
CA SER A 72 -16.79 -40.37 19.83
C SER A 72 -16.49 -41.81 20.27
N GLN A 73 -16.18 -42.66 19.29
CA GLN A 73 -15.75 -44.03 19.55
C GLN A 73 -14.31 -44.05 20.06
N TRP A 74 -14.03 -44.91 21.04
CA TRP A 74 -12.70 -45.00 21.66
C TRP A 74 -11.57 -45.30 20.67
N ASN A 75 -11.83 -46.08 19.62
CA ASN A 75 -10.84 -46.35 18.58
C ASN A 75 -10.46 -45.06 17.83
N VAL A 76 -11.41 -44.16 17.56
CA VAL A 76 -11.13 -42.86 16.93
C VAL A 76 -10.27 -42.00 17.85
N VAL A 77 -10.61 -41.92 19.15
CA VAL A 77 -9.80 -41.21 20.16
C VAL A 77 -8.36 -41.74 20.16
N LYS A 78 -8.18 -43.06 20.19
CA LYS A 78 -6.85 -43.69 20.13
C LYS A 78 -6.10 -43.33 18.86
N THR A 79 -6.74 -43.41 17.71
CA THR A 79 -6.11 -43.04 16.43
C THR A 79 -5.66 -41.58 16.44
N VAL A 80 -6.49 -40.66 16.95
CA VAL A 80 -6.14 -39.23 17.06
C VAL A 80 -4.96 -39.01 18.01
N VAL A 81 -4.95 -39.64 19.18
CA VAL A 81 -3.82 -39.54 20.13
C VAL A 81 -2.53 -40.09 19.51
N LEU A 82 -2.59 -41.22 18.80
CA LEU A 82 -1.44 -41.77 18.08
C LEU A 82 -0.99 -40.87 16.92
N MET A 83 -1.92 -40.22 16.24
CA MET A 83 -1.61 -39.27 15.17
C MET A 83 -0.81 -38.07 15.68
N LEU A 84 -1.12 -37.56 16.87
CA LEU A 84 -0.39 -36.44 17.49
C LEU A 84 1.10 -36.74 17.67
N GLN A 85 1.48 -38.02 17.83
CA GLN A 85 2.88 -38.44 17.88
C GLN A 85 3.63 -38.15 16.58
N ASN A 86 2.97 -38.21 15.43
CA ASN A 86 3.61 -37.97 14.13
C ASN A 86 3.50 -36.51 13.70
N VAL A 87 2.41 -35.83 14.08
CA VAL A 87 2.10 -34.48 13.62
C VAL A 87 2.65 -33.40 14.55
N VAL A 88 2.82 -33.69 15.85
CA VAL A 88 3.18 -32.69 16.88
C VAL A 88 4.29 -33.11 17.88
N PRO A 89 5.26 -33.99 17.53
CA PRO A 89 6.13 -34.62 18.53
C PRO A 89 7.15 -33.71 19.22
N ALA A 90 7.49 -32.53 18.69
CA ALA A 90 8.51 -31.67 19.31
C ALA A 90 7.92 -30.63 20.27
N GLU A 91 6.61 -30.40 20.20
CA GLU A 91 5.95 -29.31 20.94
C GLU A 91 4.82 -29.79 21.85
N VAL A 92 4.24 -30.99 21.72
CA VAL A 92 3.18 -31.42 22.65
C VAL A 92 3.75 -31.83 24.00
N SER A 93 3.20 -31.23 25.04
CA SER A 93 3.59 -31.50 26.42
C SER A 93 2.60 -32.35 27.18
N LEU A 94 1.31 -32.13 26.94
CA LEU A 94 0.21 -32.80 27.63
C LEU A 94 -0.95 -33.04 26.67
N VAL A 95 -1.50 -34.24 26.69
CA VAL A 95 -2.74 -34.60 26.00
C VAL A 95 -3.81 -34.94 27.03
N CYS A 96 -4.84 -34.12 27.07
CA CYS A 96 -6.02 -34.31 27.92
C CYS A 96 -7.12 -35.00 27.13
N VAL A 97 -7.32 -36.29 27.35
CA VAL A 97 -8.43 -37.04 26.76
C VAL A 97 -9.67 -36.86 27.62
N VAL A 98 -10.64 -36.10 27.11
CA VAL A 98 -11.91 -35.85 27.79
C VAL A 98 -12.84 -37.01 27.54
N LYS A 99 -13.26 -37.66 28.63
CA LYS A 99 -14.16 -38.81 28.59
C LYS A 99 -15.53 -38.46 29.19
N PRO A 100 -16.60 -39.18 28.81
CA PRO A 100 -17.86 -39.16 29.55
C PRO A 100 -17.66 -39.47 31.05
N ASP A 101 -18.56 -38.99 31.88
CA ASP A 101 -18.51 -39.29 33.32
C ASP A 101 -18.71 -40.79 33.56
N GLU A 102 -19.63 -41.41 32.84
CA GLU A 102 -19.92 -42.85 32.83
C GLU A 102 -19.06 -43.65 31.82
N PHE A 103 -17.75 -43.38 31.79
CA PHE A 103 -16.84 -44.09 30.87
C PHE A 103 -16.59 -45.54 31.32
N TRP A 104 -16.69 -46.48 30.36
CA TRP A 104 -16.68 -47.93 30.57
C TRP A 104 -15.54 -48.43 31.46
N ASP A 105 -15.93 -49.25 32.44
CA ASP A 105 -15.15 -50.10 33.33
C ASP A 105 -13.93 -49.45 34.03
N LYS A 106 -14.00 -49.32 35.37
CA LYS A 106 -12.93 -48.76 36.22
C LYS A 106 -11.57 -49.48 36.06
N LYS A 107 -11.56 -50.69 35.50
CA LYS A 107 -10.34 -51.48 35.20
C LYS A 107 -9.67 -51.11 33.87
N VAL A 108 -10.40 -50.55 32.90
CA VAL A 108 -9.89 -50.21 31.55
C VAL A 108 -9.16 -48.86 31.56
N THR A 109 -9.65 -47.91 32.36
CA THR A 109 -9.12 -46.53 32.47
C THR A 109 -7.66 -46.42 32.92
N HIS A 110 -7.16 -47.36 33.74
CA HIS A 110 -5.78 -47.35 34.25
C HIS A 110 -4.75 -47.86 33.23
N PHE A 111 -5.20 -48.53 32.17
CA PHE A 111 -4.35 -49.14 31.14
C PHE A 111 -4.44 -48.45 29.77
N CYS A 112 -5.37 -47.50 29.61
CA CYS A 112 -5.48 -46.70 28.39
C CYS A 112 -4.17 -45.96 28.12
N PHE A 113 -3.46 -46.35 27.07
CA PHE A 113 -2.14 -45.83 26.65
C PHE A 113 -0.95 -46.20 27.55
N TRP A 114 -1.12 -47.07 28.56
CA TRP A 114 -0.02 -47.45 29.45
C TRP A 114 1.06 -48.27 28.72
N LYS A 115 0.69 -49.10 27.74
CA LYS A 115 1.64 -49.83 26.88
C LYS A 115 2.38 -48.90 25.91
N GLU A 116 1.76 -47.78 25.56
CA GLU A 116 2.26 -46.79 24.60
C GLU A 116 2.95 -45.60 25.28
N LYS A 117 2.93 -45.51 26.62
CA LYS A 117 3.43 -44.37 27.40
C LYS A 117 4.88 -44.00 27.09
N ASP A 118 5.77 -45.00 27.01
CA ASP A 118 7.18 -44.78 26.69
C ASP A 118 7.42 -44.48 25.19
N ARG A 119 6.40 -44.64 24.34
CA ARG A 119 6.47 -44.41 22.89
C ARG A 119 5.95 -43.04 22.47
N LEU A 120 4.95 -42.49 23.17
CA LEU A 120 4.19 -41.31 22.72
C LEU A 120 4.94 -39.98 22.84
N GLY A 121 6.03 -39.89 23.61
CA GLY A 121 6.83 -38.65 23.73
C GLY A 121 6.17 -37.52 24.52
N PHE A 122 4.90 -37.65 24.91
CA PHE A 122 4.14 -36.69 25.71
C PHE A 122 3.31 -37.38 26.81
N GLU A 123 2.90 -36.60 27.83
CA GLU A 123 2.02 -37.10 28.89
C GLU A 123 0.57 -37.20 28.40
N VAL A 124 -0.14 -38.29 28.72
CA VAL A 124 -1.57 -38.46 28.41
C VAL A 124 -2.34 -38.64 29.70
N ILE A 125 -3.39 -37.83 29.89
CA ILE A 125 -4.31 -37.95 31.03
C ILE A 125 -5.74 -38.18 30.56
N LEU A 126 -6.45 -39.07 31.24
CA LEU A 126 -7.89 -39.29 31.04
C LEU A 126 -8.65 -38.52 32.13
N VAL A 127 -9.51 -37.58 31.71
CA VAL A 127 -10.14 -36.62 32.62
C VAL A 127 -11.59 -36.35 32.21
N SER A 128 -12.48 -36.12 33.18
CA SER A 128 -13.84 -35.64 32.89
C SER A 128 -13.78 -34.14 32.58
N ALA A 129 -14.69 -33.62 31.75
CA ALA A 129 -14.70 -32.21 31.35
C ALA A 129 -14.57 -31.25 32.56
N ASN A 130 -15.38 -31.47 33.61
CA ASN A 130 -15.40 -30.63 34.83
C ASN A 130 -14.12 -30.70 35.69
N LYS A 131 -13.17 -31.59 35.37
CA LYS A 131 -11.89 -31.72 36.09
C LYS A 131 -10.71 -31.12 35.32
N LEU A 132 -10.91 -30.64 34.10
CA LEU A 132 -9.85 -29.96 33.32
C LEU A 132 -9.35 -28.69 33.99
N THR A 133 -10.21 -28.01 34.77
CA THR A 133 -9.86 -26.82 35.57
C THR A 133 -8.79 -27.08 36.64
N ARG A 134 -8.47 -28.35 36.93
CA ARG A 134 -7.34 -28.72 37.82
C ARG A 134 -5.98 -28.51 37.15
N TYR A 135 -5.94 -28.57 35.81
CA TYR A 135 -4.73 -28.50 35.00
C TYR A 135 -4.61 -27.16 34.26
N ILE A 136 -5.74 -26.61 33.81
CA ILE A 136 -5.85 -25.36 33.06
C ILE A 136 -6.65 -24.37 33.88
N GLU A 137 -6.26 -23.09 33.92
CA GLU A 137 -7.02 -22.08 34.63
C GLU A 137 -8.40 -21.86 33.97
N PRO A 138 -9.49 -21.66 34.75
CA PRO A 138 -10.82 -21.48 34.19
C PRO A 138 -10.92 -20.37 33.13
N CYS A 139 -10.20 -19.26 33.30
CA CYS A 139 -10.18 -18.16 32.32
C CYS A 139 -9.43 -18.48 31.02
N GLN A 140 -8.68 -19.58 30.96
CA GLN A 140 -7.96 -20.04 29.77
C GLN A 140 -8.66 -21.22 29.08
N LEU A 141 -9.77 -21.69 29.63
CA LEU A 141 -10.49 -22.88 29.17
C LEU A 141 -11.86 -22.49 28.63
N THR A 142 -12.31 -23.13 27.55
CA THR A 142 -13.63 -22.84 26.97
C THR A 142 -14.77 -23.35 27.84
N GLU A 143 -15.96 -22.77 27.67
CA GLU A 143 -17.16 -23.11 28.44
C GLU A 143 -17.55 -24.59 28.35
N ASP A 144 -17.29 -25.24 27.21
CA ASP A 144 -17.52 -26.68 26.97
C ASP A 144 -16.82 -27.61 27.99
N PHE A 145 -15.80 -27.08 28.68
CA PHE A 145 -14.96 -27.78 29.65
C PHE A 145 -14.97 -27.12 31.04
N GLY A 146 -15.95 -26.27 31.31
CA GLY A 146 -16.12 -25.63 32.62
C GLY A 146 -15.21 -24.43 32.88
N GLY A 147 -14.69 -23.82 31.82
CA GLY A 147 -14.00 -22.53 31.89
C GLY A 147 -14.90 -21.35 31.53
N THR A 148 -14.28 -20.18 31.38
CA THR A 148 -14.95 -18.89 31.08
C THR A 148 -14.41 -18.21 29.82
N LEU A 149 -13.50 -18.86 29.08
CA LEU A 149 -12.96 -18.35 27.83
C LEU A 149 -14.00 -18.48 26.71
N THR A 150 -14.47 -17.36 26.18
CA THR A 150 -15.37 -17.34 25.04
C THR A 150 -14.61 -17.59 23.74
N TYR A 151 -15.04 -18.57 22.94
CA TYR A 151 -14.45 -18.85 21.63
C TYR A 151 -15.54 -19.00 20.57
N ASP A 152 -15.53 -18.10 19.58
CA ASP A 152 -16.34 -18.21 18.36
C ASP A 152 -15.43 -18.62 17.20
N HIS A 153 -15.71 -19.79 16.65
CA HIS A 153 -14.91 -20.37 15.57
C HIS A 153 -15.05 -19.62 14.25
N MET A 154 -16.25 -19.16 13.92
CA MET A 154 -16.52 -18.46 12.67
C MET A 154 -15.96 -17.05 12.71
N ASP A 155 -16.07 -16.38 13.87
CA ASP A 155 -15.44 -15.10 14.13
C ASP A 155 -13.90 -15.18 13.97
N TRP A 156 -13.27 -16.17 14.62
CA TRP A 156 -11.83 -16.42 14.49
C TRP A 156 -11.41 -16.68 13.04
N LEU A 157 -12.17 -17.51 12.31
CA LEU A 157 -11.85 -17.87 10.93
C LEU A 157 -11.95 -16.67 9.99
N ASN A 158 -12.99 -15.84 10.14
CA ASN A 158 -13.15 -14.61 9.37
C ASN A 158 -11.99 -13.64 9.60
N LYS A 159 -11.63 -13.42 10.87
CA LYS A 159 -10.46 -12.61 11.26
C LYS A 159 -9.17 -13.12 10.65
N ARG A 160 -8.99 -14.45 10.69
CA ARG A 160 -7.79 -15.07 10.14
C ARG A 160 -7.68 -14.87 8.63
N LEU A 161 -8.78 -14.98 7.89
CA LEU A 161 -8.83 -14.71 6.45
C LEU A 161 -8.48 -13.25 6.14
N VAL A 162 -9.04 -12.29 6.88
CA VAL A 162 -8.74 -10.86 6.71
C VAL A 162 -7.26 -10.59 6.99
N PHE A 163 -6.72 -11.14 8.08
CA PHE A 163 -5.31 -10.99 8.45
C PHE A 163 -4.35 -11.57 7.39
N GLU A 164 -4.62 -12.78 6.89
CA GLU A 164 -3.76 -13.39 5.87
C GLU A 164 -3.84 -12.63 4.53
N LYS A 165 -5.04 -12.18 4.15
CA LYS A 165 -5.24 -11.34 2.96
C LYS A 165 -4.43 -10.04 3.07
N PHE A 166 -4.60 -9.30 4.17
CA PHE A 166 -3.86 -8.07 4.42
C PHE A 166 -2.35 -8.29 4.40
N THR A 167 -1.87 -9.35 5.04
CA THR A 167 -0.44 -9.70 5.07
C THR A 167 0.10 -9.88 3.65
N LYS A 168 -0.61 -10.65 2.82
CA LYS A 168 -0.22 -10.95 1.44
C LYS A 168 -0.21 -9.70 0.55
N GLU A 169 -1.28 -8.91 0.61
CA GLU A 169 -1.39 -7.65 -0.14
C GLU A 169 -0.31 -6.66 0.29
N SER A 170 -0.06 -6.53 1.59
CA SER A 170 0.99 -5.66 2.12
C SER A 170 2.38 -6.06 1.65
N THR A 171 2.72 -7.36 1.70
CA THR A 171 4.05 -7.83 1.24
C THR A 171 4.24 -7.63 -0.25
N SER A 172 3.22 -7.94 -1.06
CA SER A 172 3.28 -7.73 -2.52
C SER A 172 3.46 -6.25 -2.86
N LEU A 173 2.69 -5.39 -2.20
CA LEU A 173 2.78 -3.95 -2.40
C LEU A 173 4.13 -3.38 -1.95
N LEU A 174 4.68 -3.85 -0.82
CA LEU A 174 6.01 -3.44 -0.37
C LEU A 174 7.09 -3.79 -1.40
N ASP A 175 7.03 -4.96 -2.01
CA ASP A 175 7.96 -5.39 -3.05
C ASP A 175 7.84 -4.50 -4.30
N GLU A 176 6.62 -4.19 -4.74
CA GLU A 176 6.36 -3.29 -5.86
C GLU A 176 6.85 -1.86 -5.60
N LEU A 177 6.52 -1.29 -4.43
CA LEU A 177 6.96 0.05 -4.04
C LEU A 177 8.48 0.12 -3.93
N ALA A 178 9.14 -0.93 -3.42
CA ALA A 178 10.60 -0.98 -3.36
C ALA A 178 11.23 -0.93 -4.77
N LEU A 179 10.66 -1.62 -5.76
CA LEU A 179 11.12 -1.57 -7.14
C LEU A 179 10.95 -0.16 -7.74
N ILE A 180 9.80 0.46 -7.53
CA ILE A 180 9.52 1.82 -8.04
C ILE A 180 10.45 2.85 -7.40
N ASN A 181 10.57 2.81 -6.07
CA ASN A 181 11.39 3.76 -5.31
C ASN A 181 12.88 3.64 -5.70
N ASN A 182 13.40 2.43 -5.77
CA ASN A 182 14.81 2.19 -6.10
C ASN A 182 15.14 2.45 -7.58
N GLY A 183 14.15 2.35 -8.48
CA GLY A 183 14.29 2.71 -9.89
C GLY A 183 14.56 4.20 -10.10
N SER A 184 14.15 5.07 -9.15
CA SER A 184 14.39 6.51 -9.21
C SER A 184 15.82 6.91 -8.83
N ASP A 185 16.44 6.20 -7.88
CA ASP A 185 17.76 6.56 -7.31
C ASP A 185 18.96 6.30 -8.23
N LYS A 186 18.80 5.53 -9.31
CA LYS A 186 19.93 5.10 -10.18
C LYS A 186 20.04 5.82 -11.52
N GLY A 187 19.28 6.90 -11.75
CA GLY A 187 19.29 7.62 -13.02
C GLY A 187 20.47 8.57 -13.20
N THR A 188 21.63 8.07 -13.66
CA THR A 188 22.63 8.92 -14.35
C THR A 188 21.95 9.63 -15.54
N GLN A 189 22.34 10.87 -15.85
CA GLN A 189 21.72 11.75 -16.88
C GLN A 189 21.38 11.09 -18.24
N GLN A 190 21.99 9.95 -18.59
CA GLN A 190 21.93 9.32 -19.91
C GLN A 190 20.84 8.25 -20.09
N GLU A 191 20.18 7.79 -19.01
CA GLU A 191 19.08 6.80 -19.10
C GLU A 191 17.66 7.41 -19.01
N ARG A 192 17.57 8.75 -18.89
CA ARG A 192 16.29 9.48 -18.76
C ARG A 192 15.35 9.29 -19.96
N ASP A 193 15.90 9.02 -21.14
CA ASP A 193 15.15 8.87 -22.40
C ASP A 193 14.52 7.47 -22.60
N ARG A 194 14.86 6.47 -21.77
CA ARG A 194 14.38 5.07 -21.92
C ARG A 194 13.37 4.62 -20.86
N SER A 195 13.05 5.47 -19.87
CA SER A 195 12.20 5.13 -18.73
C SER A 195 10.68 5.27 -19.01
N MET A 196 10.23 4.93 -20.22
CA MET A 196 8.82 5.03 -20.61
C MET A 196 8.00 3.75 -20.35
N ASP A 197 8.64 2.60 -20.06
CA ASP A 197 7.97 1.28 -20.15
C ASP A 197 7.76 0.51 -18.83
N LEU A 198 8.08 1.08 -17.66
CA LEU A 198 7.67 0.45 -16.39
C LEU A 198 6.27 0.96 -16.02
N ASN A 199 5.32 0.07 -15.72
CA ASN A 199 4.07 0.52 -15.11
C ASN A 199 4.40 1.06 -13.71
N PHE A 200 4.47 2.39 -13.59
CA PHE A 200 4.82 3.10 -12.34
C PHE A 200 3.67 3.19 -11.33
N LEU A 201 2.58 2.47 -11.60
CA LEU A 201 1.44 2.39 -10.72
C LEU A 201 1.47 1.05 -10.02
N PRO A 202 1.38 1.03 -8.67
CA PRO A 202 1.24 -0.21 -7.94
C PRO A 202 -0.06 -0.93 -8.38
N SER A 203 -0.04 -2.25 -8.28
CA SER A 203 -1.16 -3.12 -8.66
C SER A 203 -2.42 -2.88 -7.84
N VAL A 204 -2.26 -2.36 -6.62
CA VAL A 204 -3.32 -2.01 -5.67
C VAL A 204 -3.03 -0.62 -5.11
N ASP A 205 -4.09 0.13 -4.82
CA ASP A 205 -4.00 1.43 -4.16
C ASP A 205 -3.38 1.29 -2.74
N PRO A 206 -2.22 1.91 -2.46
CA PRO A 206 -1.60 1.87 -1.15
C PRO A 206 -2.47 2.41 -0.02
N GLU A 207 -3.32 3.41 -0.28
CA GLU A 207 -4.21 3.97 0.74
C GLU A 207 -5.25 2.95 1.20
N MET A 208 -5.80 2.16 0.26
CA MET A 208 -6.76 1.09 0.56
C MET A 208 -6.14 -0.02 1.41
N VAL A 209 -4.89 -0.40 1.12
CA VAL A 209 -4.18 -1.42 1.92
C VAL A 209 -3.87 -0.89 3.32
N LEU A 210 -3.41 0.36 3.44
CA LEU A 210 -3.20 1.02 4.72
C LEU A 210 -4.50 1.09 5.53
N GLN A 211 -5.61 1.49 4.91
CA GLN A 211 -6.92 1.58 5.57
C GLN A 211 -7.35 0.21 6.13
N THR A 212 -7.24 -0.84 5.31
CA THR A 212 -7.52 -2.23 5.73
C THR A 212 -6.65 -2.63 6.94
N GLY A 213 -5.37 -2.27 6.94
CA GLY A 213 -4.47 -2.54 8.06
C GLY A 213 -4.84 -1.79 9.34
N HIS A 214 -5.28 -0.53 9.25
CA HIS A 214 -5.74 0.25 10.41
C HIS A 214 -7.04 -0.31 11.00
N GLU A 215 -7.99 -0.72 10.16
CA GLU A 215 -9.24 -1.37 10.60
C GLU A 215 -8.94 -2.68 11.34
N LEU A 216 -8.08 -3.52 10.75
CA LEU A 216 -7.62 -4.77 11.37
C LEU A 216 -6.91 -4.50 12.71
N LEU A 217 -6.04 -3.48 12.77
CA LEU A 217 -5.36 -3.11 14.01
C LEU A 217 -6.33 -2.60 15.08
N SER A 218 -7.31 -1.79 14.70
CA SER A 218 -8.36 -1.30 15.61
C SER A 218 -9.16 -2.46 16.20
N GLU A 219 -9.52 -3.44 15.37
CA GLU A 219 -10.24 -4.64 15.82
C GLU A 219 -9.42 -5.48 16.80
N LEU A 220 -8.11 -5.65 16.54
CA LEU A 220 -7.18 -6.32 17.46
C LEU A 220 -7.00 -5.53 18.77
N GLN A 221 -7.05 -4.19 18.74
CA GLN A 221 -6.84 -3.34 19.91
C GLN A 221 -8.10 -3.15 20.79
N GLN A 222 -9.30 -3.10 20.20
CA GLN A 222 -10.56 -2.85 20.93
C GLN A 222 -10.83 -3.89 22.04
N ARG A 223 -10.26 -5.09 21.96
CA ARG A 223 -10.37 -6.11 23.01
C ARG A 223 -9.59 -5.81 24.29
N ARG A 224 -8.75 -4.77 24.32
CA ARG A 224 -8.05 -4.31 25.54
C ARG A 224 -8.89 -3.41 26.45
N PHE A 225 -9.92 -2.72 25.92
CA PHE A 225 -10.61 -1.65 26.66
C PHE A 225 -12.03 -1.98 27.13
N ASN A 226 -12.71 -2.99 26.56
CA ASN A 226 -14.06 -3.37 26.98
C ASN A 226 -14.13 -4.26 28.26
N GLY A 227 -12.99 -4.48 28.93
CA GLY A 227 -12.91 -5.21 30.20
C GLY A 227 -13.15 -4.31 31.41
N SER A 228 -14.30 -3.62 31.50
CA SER A 228 -14.75 -3.00 32.75
C SER A 228 -15.69 -3.93 33.51
N ASP A 229 -15.16 -5.01 34.09
CA ASP A 229 -15.52 -5.45 35.44
C ASP A 229 -14.52 -6.53 35.93
N GLY A 230 -13.77 -6.23 36.99
CA GLY A 230 -13.31 -7.21 37.98
C GLY A 230 -12.54 -8.49 37.61
N GLY A 231 -12.02 -8.70 36.38
CA GLY A 231 -11.33 -9.95 36.07
C GLY A 231 -10.37 -9.86 34.88
N VAL A 232 -9.07 -9.75 35.18
CA VAL A 232 -7.90 -10.06 34.34
C VAL A 232 -8.13 -10.00 32.82
N SER A 233 -7.93 -8.80 32.26
CA SER A 233 -7.77 -8.52 30.84
C SER A 233 -6.52 -9.22 30.27
N TRP A 234 -6.66 -10.46 29.79
CA TRP A 234 -5.73 -11.06 28.82
C TRP A 234 -6.52 -11.94 27.87
N SER A 235 -6.81 -11.45 26.66
CA SER A 235 -7.02 -12.32 25.51
C SER A 235 -5.64 -12.56 24.88
N PRO A 236 -4.98 -13.71 25.12
CA PRO A 236 -3.58 -13.93 24.73
C PRO A 236 -3.38 -14.18 23.23
N MET A 237 -4.45 -14.06 22.43
CA MET A 237 -4.46 -14.40 21.01
C MET A 237 -3.63 -13.42 20.17
N ASP A 238 -3.52 -12.14 20.59
CA ASP A 238 -3.06 -11.05 19.72
C ASP A 238 -1.53 -10.87 19.70
N ASP A 239 -0.85 -11.10 20.83
CA ASP A 239 0.59 -10.84 20.98
C ASP A 239 1.45 -12.07 20.62
N GLU A 240 0.90 -13.29 20.74
CA GLU A 240 1.65 -14.55 20.60
C GLU A 240 1.34 -15.36 19.33
N LEU A 241 0.21 -15.13 18.65
CA LEU A 241 -0.01 -15.59 17.27
C LEU A 241 0.53 -14.60 16.23
N LEU A 242 1.39 -13.65 16.66
CA LEU A 242 2.06 -12.61 15.87
C LEU A 242 1.15 -11.60 15.17
N ALA A 243 -0.18 -11.72 15.27
CA ALA A 243 -1.09 -10.91 14.47
C ALA A 243 -0.92 -9.40 14.68
N GLN A 244 -0.99 -8.92 15.92
CA GLN A 244 -0.89 -7.48 16.19
C GLN A 244 0.53 -6.92 15.91
N PRO A 245 1.64 -7.51 16.41
CA PRO A 245 2.98 -7.04 16.08
C PRO A 245 3.30 -7.04 14.58
N GLN A 246 2.81 -8.05 13.86
CA GLN A 246 3.01 -8.16 12.41
C GLN A 246 2.23 -7.09 11.64
N VAL A 247 0.97 -6.83 12.01
CA VAL A 247 0.18 -5.76 11.37
C VAL A 247 0.83 -4.41 11.58
N MET A 248 1.27 -4.08 12.80
CA MET A 248 1.95 -2.82 13.09
C MET A 248 3.23 -2.66 12.27
N LYS A 249 4.08 -3.71 12.22
CA LYS A 249 5.32 -3.69 11.44
C LYS A 249 5.05 -3.48 9.94
N LEU A 250 4.03 -4.15 9.40
CA LEU A 250 3.64 -3.99 7.99
C LEU A 250 3.13 -2.58 7.71
N LEU A 251 2.28 -2.01 8.58
CA LEU A 251 1.79 -0.65 8.47
C LEU A 251 2.92 0.38 8.48
N ASP A 252 3.87 0.25 9.41
CA ASP A 252 5.03 1.14 9.50
C ASP A 252 5.87 1.08 8.21
N SER A 253 6.14 -0.14 7.74
CA SER A 253 6.91 -0.37 6.51
C SER A 253 6.18 0.20 5.28
N LEU A 254 4.87 -0.02 5.18
CA LEU A 254 4.04 0.48 4.08
C LEU A 254 4.02 2.01 4.08
N ARG A 255 3.82 2.63 5.24
CA ARG A 255 3.81 4.09 5.37
C ARG A 255 5.13 4.71 4.91
N GLU A 256 6.25 4.12 5.33
CA GLU A 256 7.58 4.58 4.94
C GLU A 256 7.81 4.47 3.44
N GLN A 257 7.52 3.30 2.83
CA GLN A 257 7.68 3.09 1.39
C GLN A 257 6.70 3.92 0.57
N TYR A 258 5.47 4.11 1.04
CA TYR A 258 4.47 4.91 0.37
C TYR A 258 4.84 6.40 0.37
N THR A 259 5.38 6.91 1.47
CA THR A 259 5.90 8.30 1.52
C THR A 259 7.01 8.53 0.50
N ARG A 260 7.94 7.57 0.36
CA ARG A 260 8.98 7.62 -0.68
C ARG A 260 8.38 7.60 -2.08
N TYR A 261 7.40 6.74 -2.32
CA TYR A 261 6.70 6.64 -3.60
C TYR A 261 6.00 7.95 -3.97
N GLN A 262 5.29 8.59 -3.02
CA GLN A 262 4.66 9.88 -3.23
C GLN A 262 5.68 10.96 -3.63
N GLU A 263 6.86 10.96 -3.01
CA GLU A 263 7.93 11.88 -3.37
C GLU A 263 8.50 11.61 -4.77
N VAL A 264 8.70 10.34 -5.15
CA VAL A 264 9.09 9.96 -6.52
C VAL A 264 8.06 10.44 -7.54
N CYS A 265 6.76 10.25 -7.26
CA CYS A 265 5.68 10.74 -8.11
C CYS A 265 5.68 12.27 -8.24
N ARG A 266 5.88 12.99 -7.12
CA ARG A 266 5.97 14.46 -7.11
C ARG A 266 7.14 14.95 -7.96
N GLN A 267 8.34 14.39 -7.75
CA GLN A 267 9.54 14.74 -8.50
C GLN A 267 9.37 14.48 -9.99
N ARG A 268 8.76 13.36 -10.36
CA ARG A 268 8.48 13.04 -11.77
C ARG A 268 7.50 14.02 -12.39
N SER A 269 6.37 14.29 -11.73
CA SER A 269 5.38 15.25 -12.24
C SER A 269 6.02 16.62 -12.46
N LYS A 270 6.88 17.04 -11.53
CA LYS A 270 7.64 18.28 -11.65
C LYS A 270 8.59 18.26 -12.85
N ARG A 271 9.35 17.18 -13.05
CA ARG A 271 10.24 17.03 -14.21
C ARG A 271 9.50 17.11 -15.53
N THR A 272 8.37 16.41 -15.65
CA THR A 272 7.52 16.46 -16.85
C THR A 272 7.03 17.88 -17.10
N GLN A 273 6.59 18.59 -16.06
CA GLN A 273 6.18 20.00 -16.18
C GLN A 273 7.33 20.91 -16.65
N LEU A 274 8.55 20.69 -16.16
CA LEU A 274 9.73 21.45 -16.58
C LEU A 274 10.08 21.18 -18.05
N GLU A 275 10.05 19.92 -18.49
CA GLU A 275 10.28 19.53 -19.89
C GLU A 275 9.25 20.17 -20.83
N GLU A 276 7.97 20.20 -20.44
CA GLU A 276 6.91 20.88 -21.19
C GLU A 276 7.15 22.39 -21.31
N ILE A 277 7.55 23.05 -20.20
CA ILE A 277 7.88 24.48 -20.21
C ILE A 277 9.07 24.74 -21.13
N GLN A 278 10.14 23.94 -21.04
CA GLN A 278 11.31 24.06 -21.91
C GLN A 278 10.96 23.95 -23.39
N GLN A 279 10.12 22.98 -23.75
CA GLN A 279 9.66 22.81 -25.13
C GLN A 279 8.87 24.02 -25.61
N LYS A 280 7.96 24.55 -24.79
CA LYS A 280 7.18 25.75 -25.15
C LYS A 280 8.05 27.01 -25.24
N VAL A 281 9.01 27.19 -24.33
CA VAL A 281 10.01 28.29 -24.40
C VAL A 281 10.76 28.21 -25.73
N MET A 282 11.25 27.02 -26.10
CA MET A 282 11.97 26.80 -27.35
C MET A 282 11.12 27.15 -28.57
N GLN A 283 9.82 26.83 -28.56
CA GLN A 283 8.90 27.20 -29.64
C GLN A 283 8.77 28.73 -29.79
N VAL A 284 8.56 29.45 -28.66
CA VAL A 284 8.46 30.92 -28.65
C VAL A 284 9.74 31.56 -29.18
N VAL A 285 10.90 31.13 -28.68
CA VAL A 285 12.21 31.66 -29.08
C VAL A 285 12.46 31.40 -30.56
N ASN A 286 12.27 30.16 -31.03
CA ASN A 286 12.50 29.80 -32.43
C ASN A 286 11.60 30.57 -33.39
N TRP A 287 10.35 30.83 -33.02
CA TRP A 287 9.45 31.61 -33.86
C TRP A 287 9.85 33.08 -33.91
N LEU A 288 10.13 33.70 -32.76
CA LEU A 288 10.46 35.13 -32.66
C LEU A 288 11.82 35.45 -33.31
N GLU A 289 12.84 34.63 -33.10
CA GLU A 289 14.17 34.83 -33.70
C GLU A 289 14.26 34.36 -35.16
N GLY A 290 13.35 33.48 -35.58
CA GLY A 290 13.27 33.00 -36.96
C GLY A 290 12.20 33.76 -37.77
N PRO A 291 11.02 33.15 -38.00
CA PRO A 291 9.93 33.76 -38.77
C PRO A 291 9.60 35.21 -38.43
N GLY A 292 9.43 35.56 -37.15
CA GLY A 292 9.07 36.92 -36.73
C GLY A 292 10.14 37.96 -37.10
N SER A 293 11.40 37.64 -36.81
CA SER A 293 12.54 38.47 -37.21
C SER A 293 12.68 38.59 -38.74
N GLU A 294 12.41 37.52 -39.49
CA GLU A 294 12.44 37.54 -40.96
C GLU A 294 11.36 38.47 -41.55
N GLN A 295 10.15 38.45 -40.98
CA GLN A 295 9.07 39.35 -41.38
C GLN A 295 9.49 40.81 -41.22
N LEU A 296 10.06 41.16 -40.06
CA LEU A 296 10.51 42.53 -39.80
C LEU A 296 11.68 42.94 -40.70
N ARG A 297 12.61 42.01 -40.98
CA ARG A 297 13.77 42.28 -41.85
C ARG A 297 13.38 42.51 -43.31
N THR A 298 12.43 41.73 -43.82
CA THR A 298 12.01 41.82 -45.24
C THR A 298 11.06 42.99 -45.49
N GLN A 299 10.28 43.40 -44.49
CA GLN A 299 9.38 44.55 -44.57
C GLN A 299 10.07 45.79 -44.01
N TRP A 300 10.95 46.44 -44.79
CA TRP A 300 11.62 47.68 -44.35
C TRP A 300 11.07 48.96 -45.01
N GLY A 301 10.32 48.84 -46.13
CA GLY A 301 9.80 49.99 -46.86
C GLY A 301 8.82 50.87 -46.06
N ILE A 302 8.78 52.17 -46.40
CA ILE A 302 7.92 53.20 -45.79
C ILE A 302 6.83 53.75 -46.73
N GLY A 303 6.90 53.41 -48.02
CA GLY A 303 5.97 53.89 -49.05
C GLY A 303 6.37 55.25 -49.63
N ASP A 304 6.08 55.45 -50.91
CA ASP A 304 6.35 56.68 -51.68
C ASP A 304 5.10 57.55 -51.91
N SER A 305 3.97 57.14 -51.33
CA SER A 305 2.68 57.81 -51.41
C SER A 305 1.83 57.45 -50.20
N ILE A 306 0.82 58.27 -49.89
CA ILE A 306 -0.15 57.99 -48.81
C ILE A 306 -0.73 56.58 -48.95
N ARG A 307 -1.17 56.19 -50.15
CA ARG A 307 -1.75 54.87 -50.41
C ARG A 307 -0.75 53.73 -50.15
N ALA A 308 0.52 53.91 -50.56
CA ALA A 308 1.56 52.91 -50.32
C ALA A 308 1.91 52.79 -48.83
N SER A 309 2.02 53.91 -48.11
CA SER A 309 2.28 53.93 -46.66
C SER A 309 1.13 53.30 -45.87
N GLN A 310 -0.14 53.59 -46.22
CA GLN A 310 -1.32 52.94 -45.62
C GLN A 310 -1.34 51.42 -45.85
N ALA A 311 -1.01 50.95 -47.06
CA ALA A 311 -0.93 49.52 -47.33
C ALA A 311 0.16 48.83 -46.51
N LEU A 312 1.30 49.50 -46.30
CA LEU A 312 2.39 49.00 -45.45
C LEU A 312 2.02 49.01 -43.96
N GLN A 313 1.20 49.96 -43.52
CA GLN A 313 0.65 50.01 -42.15
C GLN A 313 -0.30 48.83 -41.89
N GLN A 314 -1.25 48.56 -42.79
CA GLN A 314 -2.12 47.39 -42.69
C GLN A 314 -1.33 46.08 -42.63
N LYS A 315 -0.30 45.95 -43.47
CA LYS A 315 0.59 44.78 -43.43
C LYS A 315 1.38 44.69 -42.12
N HIS A 316 1.74 45.83 -41.52
CA HIS A 316 2.40 45.84 -40.21
C HIS A 316 1.46 45.40 -39.10
N GLU A 317 0.19 45.83 -39.12
CA GLU A 317 -0.86 45.37 -38.19
C GLU A 317 -1.05 43.84 -38.26
N GLU A 318 -1.00 43.25 -39.46
CA GLU A 318 -1.03 41.79 -39.63
C GLU A 318 0.18 41.10 -38.96
N ILE A 319 1.38 41.68 -39.07
CA ILE A 319 2.59 41.17 -38.42
C ILE A 319 2.51 41.32 -36.89
N GLU A 320 2.03 42.46 -36.41
CA GLU A 320 1.79 42.70 -34.98
C GLU A 320 0.77 41.70 -34.42
N SER A 321 -0.30 41.41 -35.14
CA SER A 321 -1.28 40.39 -34.75
C SER A 321 -0.63 39.03 -34.56
N GLN A 322 0.24 38.60 -35.48
CA GLN A 322 0.95 37.32 -35.34
C GLN A 322 1.91 37.30 -34.14
N HIS A 323 2.64 38.41 -33.91
CA HIS A 323 3.51 38.51 -32.73
C HIS A 323 2.73 38.52 -31.41
N SER A 324 1.53 39.12 -31.40
CA SER A 324 0.68 39.20 -30.20
C SER A 324 0.27 37.83 -29.67
N GLU A 325 0.05 36.85 -30.55
CA GLU A 325 -0.25 35.46 -30.16
C GLU A 325 0.92 34.85 -29.39
N TRP A 326 2.16 35.07 -29.83
CA TRP A 326 3.36 34.58 -29.15
C TRP A 326 3.67 35.36 -27.87
N PHE A 327 3.36 36.65 -27.81
CA PHE A 327 3.45 37.43 -26.56
C PHE A 327 2.45 36.95 -25.51
N ALA A 328 1.26 36.49 -25.91
CA ALA A 328 0.32 35.88 -24.97
C ALA A 328 0.89 34.58 -24.37
N VAL A 329 1.49 33.71 -25.20
CA VAL A 329 2.17 32.49 -24.73
C VAL A 329 3.34 32.82 -23.80
N TYR A 330 4.12 33.86 -24.10
CA TYR A 330 5.18 34.37 -23.22
C TYR A 330 4.67 34.74 -21.83
N VAL A 331 3.54 35.47 -21.74
CA VAL A 331 2.95 35.87 -20.45
C VAL A 331 2.53 34.64 -19.66
N GLU A 332 1.87 33.67 -20.31
CA GLU A 332 1.46 32.42 -19.68
C GLU A 332 2.66 31.63 -19.14
N LEU A 333 3.71 31.47 -19.94
CA LEU A 333 4.94 30.77 -19.55
C LEU A 333 5.63 31.46 -18.38
N ASN A 334 5.71 32.79 -18.37
CA ASN A 334 6.28 33.52 -17.25
C ASN A 334 5.48 33.34 -15.96
N GLN A 335 4.16 33.23 -16.04
CA GLN A 335 3.32 32.92 -14.88
C GLN A 335 3.59 31.51 -14.36
N GLN A 336 3.71 30.52 -15.25
CA GLN A 336 4.05 29.14 -14.89
C GLN A 336 5.45 29.03 -14.25
N ILE A 337 6.45 29.69 -14.85
CA ILE A 337 7.81 29.74 -14.31
C ILE A 337 7.83 30.41 -12.94
N ALA A 338 7.13 31.54 -12.78
CA ALA A 338 7.04 32.23 -11.48
C ALA A 338 6.39 31.36 -10.40
N ALA A 339 5.35 30.60 -10.75
CA ALA A 339 4.71 29.66 -9.82
C ALA A 339 5.70 28.57 -9.36
N LEU A 340 6.52 28.02 -10.28
CA LEU A 340 7.54 27.03 -9.95
C LEU A 340 8.68 27.60 -9.10
N LEU A 341 9.14 28.82 -9.40
CA LEU A 341 10.16 29.52 -8.61
C LEU A 341 9.70 29.77 -7.17
N ASN A 342 8.42 30.10 -6.98
CA ASN A 342 7.84 30.29 -5.65
C ASN A 342 7.68 28.98 -4.86
N ALA A 343 7.63 27.83 -5.55
CA ALA A 343 7.49 26.53 -4.92
C ALA A 343 8.80 26.01 -4.26
N GLY A 344 9.95 26.64 -4.51
CA GLY A 344 11.07 26.66 -3.56
C GLY A 344 12.15 25.57 -3.63
N ASP A 345 12.40 24.95 -4.79
CA ASP A 345 13.51 23.97 -4.93
C ASP A 345 14.74 24.62 -5.60
N GLU A 346 15.87 24.67 -4.87
CA GLU A 346 17.10 25.37 -5.32
C GLU A 346 17.69 24.83 -6.63
N GLU A 347 17.57 23.53 -6.90
CA GLU A 347 18.19 22.85 -8.04
C GLU A 347 17.66 23.38 -9.39
N ASP A 348 16.34 23.64 -9.47
CA ASP A 348 15.69 24.09 -10.70
C ASP A 348 15.68 25.63 -10.84
N LEU A 349 16.07 26.38 -9.79
CA LEU A 349 16.06 27.84 -9.81
C LEU A 349 16.94 28.42 -10.92
N VAL A 350 18.10 27.81 -11.15
CA VAL A 350 19.06 28.30 -12.15
C VAL A 350 18.47 28.12 -13.55
N GLU A 351 17.93 26.94 -13.83
CA GLU A 351 17.36 26.61 -15.13
C GLU A 351 16.09 27.42 -15.42
N LEU A 352 15.17 27.53 -14.46
CA LEU A 352 13.95 28.32 -14.59
C LEU A 352 14.25 29.81 -14.81
N LYS A 353 15.24 30.37 -14.09
CA LYS A 353 15.68 31.76 -14.31
C LYS A 353 16.31 31.95 -15.68
N ALA A 354 17.09 30.99 -16.16
CA ALA A 354 17.67 31.05 -17.50
C ALA A 354 16.58 31.06 -18.58
N LEU A 355 15.57 30.20 -18.48
CA LEU A 355 14.43 30.17 -19.39
C LEU A 355 13.63 31.49 -19.35
N GLN A 356 13.36 32.03 -18.16
CA GLN A 356 12.68 33.31 -17.98
C GLN A 356 13.45 34.48 -18.62
N GLN A 357 14.77 34.51 -18.42
CA GLN A 357 15.62 35.54 -19.00
C GLN A 357 15.62 35.44 -20.53
N GLN A 358 15.81 34.24 -21.07
CA GLN A 358 15.79 34.00 -22.51
C GLN A 358 14.47 34.45 -23.15
N LEU A 359 13.33 34.09 -22.55
CA LEU A 359 12.01 34.54 -22.98
C LEU A 359 11.87 36.07 -22.95
N SER A 360 12.33 36.71 -21.88
CA SER A 360 12.20 38.16 -21.70
C SER A 360 13.07 38.92 -22.71
N ASP A 361 14.30 38.45 -22.94
CA ASP A 361 15.24 39.08 -23.88
C ASP A 361 14.71 39.03 -25.33
N VAL A 362 14.21 37.87 -25.77
CA VAL A 362 13.68 37.74 -27.14
C VAL A 362 12.41 38.56 -27.33
N CYS A 363 11.50 38.54 -26.36
CA CYS A 363 10.23 39.26 -26.47
C CYS A 363 10.43 40.77 -26.45
N TYR A 364 11.29 41.28 -25.56
CA TYR A 364 11.59 42.71 -25.50
C TYR A 364 12.25 43.20 -26.79
N ARG A 365 13.19 42.42 -27.35
CA ARG A 365 13.83 42.75 -28.62
C ARG A 365 12.82 42.86 -29.76
N GLN A 366 11.93 41.88 -29.91
CA GLN A 366 10.90 41.90 -30.97
C GLN A 366 9.91 43.05 -30.77
N ALA A 367 9.44 43.26 -29.55
CA ALA A 367 8.52 44.37 -29.23
C ALA A 367 9.12 45.73 -29.61
N SER A 368 10.39 45.97 -29.28
CA SER A 368 11.08 47.22 -29.63
C SER A 368 11.22 47.44 -31.15
N GLN A 369 11.39 46.37 -31.94
CA GLN A 369 11.49 46.45 -33.39
C GLN A 369 10.12 46.73 -34.05
N LEU A 370 9.06 46.11 -33.52
CA LEU A 370 7.69 46.38 -33.95
C LEU A 370 7.34 47.84 -33.68
N GLU A 371 7.54 48.31 -32.45
CA GLU A 371 7.27 49.70 -32.04
C GLU A 371 8.06 50.70 -32.89
N PHE A 372 9.34 50.45 -33.13
CA PHE A 372 10.15 51.31 -34.00
C PHE A 372 9.58 51.39 -35.43
N ARG A 373 9.19 50.25 -36.00
CA ARG A 373 8.61 50.20 -37.34
C ARG A 373 7.25 50.90 -37.40
N GLN A 374 6.40 50.70 -36.40
CA GLN A 374 5.10 51.36 -36.29
C GLN A 374 5.26 52.89 -36.33
N ASN A 375 6.17 53.42 -35.50
CA ASN A 375 6.49 54.84 -35.44
C ASN A 375 7.03 55.38 -36.77
N LEU A 376 7.88 54.62 -37.45
CA LEU A 376 8.44 54.99 -38.75
C LEU A 376 7.35 55.07 -39.85
N LEU A 377 6.45 54.09 -39.91
CA LEU A 377 5.35 54.06 -40.88
C LEU A 377 4.35 55.20 -40.63
N GLN A 378 4.06 55.47 -39.36
CA GLN A 378 3.20 56.59 -38.95
C GLN A 378 3.80 57.94 -39.39
N ALA A 379 5.09 58.16 -39.14
CA ALA A 379 5.78 59.37 -39.58
C ALA A 379 5.80 59.54 -41.12
N ALA A 380 5.97 58.44 -41.86
CA ALA A 380 5.93 58.47 -43.32
C ALA A 380 4.54 58.84 -43.86
N LEU A 381 3.47 58.30 -43.26
CA LEU A 381 2.10 58.62 -43.63
C LEU A 381 1.78 60.10 -43.37
N GLU A 382 2.19 60.62 -42.21
CA GLU A 382 2.04 62.03 -41.85
C GLU A 382 2.79 62.94 -42.82
N PHE A 383 4.04 62.60 -43.15
CA PHE A 383 4.84 63.34 -44.12
C PHE A 383 4.14 63.44 -45.48
N HIS A 384 3.68 62.31 -46.03
CA HIS A 384 3.01 62.30 -47.33
C HIS A 384 1.67 63.05 -47.32
N SER A 385 0.94 63.01 -46.21
CA SER A 385 -0.31 63.76 -46.02
C SER A 385 -0.05 65.27 -46.05
N VAL A 386 0.93 65.73 -45.27
CA VAL A 386 1.32 67.15 -45.24
C VAL A 386 1.86 67.63 -46.60
N ALA A 387 2.68 66.82 -47.26
CA ALA A 387 3.22 67.14 -48.59
C ALA A 387 2.10 67.29 -49.64
N GLN A 388 1.06 66.45 -49.56
CA GLN A 388 -0.10 66.55 -50.44
C GLN A 388 -0.90 67.84 -50.16
N ASP A 389 -1.16 68.16 -48.90
CA ASP A 389 -1.92 69.36 -48.50
C ASP A 389 -1.23 70.66 -48.93
N VAL A 390 0.10 70.73 -48.78
CA VAL A 390 0.91 71.88 -49.24
C VAL A 390 0.87 71.99 -50.76
N SER A 391 0.91 70.86 -51.48
CA SER A 391 0.84 70.86 -52.95
C SER A 391 -0.52 71.32 -53.49
N PHE A 392 -1.60 71.18 -52.71
CA PHE A 392 -2.92 71.71 -53.07
C PHE A 392 -3.12 73.18 -52.69
N SER A 393 -2.26 73.73 -51.84
CA SER A 393 -2.33 75.11 -51.34
C SER A 393 -1.47 76.10 -52.13
N LEU A 394 -0.63 75.59 -53.05
CA LEU A 394 0.19 76.33 -54.01
C LEU A 394 -0.45 76.25 -55.40
#